data_AF-M1P6Y4-F1
#
_entry.id   AF-M1P6Y4-F1
#
_cell.length_a   1.000
_cell.length_b   1.000
_cell.length_c   1.000
_cell.angle_alpha   90.00
_cell.angle_beta   90.00
_cell.angle_gamma   90.00
#
_symmetry.space_group_name_H-M   'P 1'
#
loop_
_entity.id
_entity.type
_entity.pdbx_description
1 polymer ?
#
loop_
_entity_poly.entity_id
_entity_poly.type
_entity_poly.pdbx_seq_one_letter_code
_entity_poly.pdbx_strand_id
1 'polypeptide(L)'
;MGLALSACAPEPATGGAGAGTGDNPGSFTTVATQTAADGPEPELLTLPTAYTRLDTDQFRVAGNGGSYAFTSADGELECMFAAVDRPDTALNGFTGSCGHSEPHLAESTTVVMVTGPGRPHSFAHLEGAYPGTWLSGERVLEPGGYLDIGGQVACFSASADSIGCLEYDTGEGYQLVGAEFRPFDPEHAEELFGTDAAMVQLLSRRAVFTLDTGERLLCRVAEETLGCHGGNWSLGDGSGMVDVLRFDLGGARPTLAGDRSGRVGRLPHIGAQRVGPGSYLMAGLSVENSDGRLVFAREDGASLWISPEEHGVM
;
A
#
# COMPACT_ATOMS: atom_id res chain seq x y z
N MET A 1 -31.12 56.64 24.21
CA MET A 1 -30.06 56.62 23.19
C MET A 1 -30.22 55.31 22.43
N GLY A 2 -30.86 55.20 21.27
CA GLY A 2 -31.19 56.18 20.25
C GLY A 2 -30.24 56.02 19.06
N LEU A 3 -30.81 55.60 17.91
CA LEU A 3 -30.28 55.60 16.53
C LEU A 3 -29.48 54.35 16.10
N ALA A 4 -29.67 53.76 14.92
CA ALA A 4 -30.68 53.91 13.88
C ALA A 4 -30.59 52.72 12.89
N LEU A 5 -31.76 52.27 12.43
CA LEU A 5 -31.94 51.52 11.18
C LEU A 5 -31.55 52.41 9.99
N SER A 6 -30.92 51.84 8.96
CA SER A 6 -30.95 52.41 7.61
C SER A 6 -31.20 51.31 6.59
N ALA A 7 -32.37 51.39 5.97
CA ALA A 7 -32.71 50.72 4.73
C ALA A 7 -32.62 51.78 3.62
N CYS A 8 -32.12 51.39 2.45
CA CYS A 8 -32.48 52.02 1.19
C CYS A 8 -32.51 50.96 0.08
N ALA A 9 -33.63 50.96 -0.64
CA ALA A 9 -33.96 50.09 -1.78
C ALA A 9 -33.62 50.82 -3.12
N PRO A 10 -34.26 50.55 -4.28
CA PRO A 10 -33.68 49.82 -5.41
C PRO A 10 -33.55 50.63 -6.74
N GLU A 11 -32.90 50.00 -7.75
CA GLU A 11 -33.09 50.11 -9.22
C GLU A 11 -32.76 51.44 -9.97
N PRO A 12 -32.29 51.38 -11.25
CA PRO A 12 -33.18 51.08 -12.38
C PRO A 12 -32.64 50.15 -13.48
N ALA A 13 -33.60 49.51 -14.15
CA ALA A 13 -33.49 48.80 -15.40
C ALA A 13 -33.37 49.73 -16.63
N THR A 14 -32.61 49.26 -17.63
CA THR A 14 -32.80 49.49 -19.08
C THR A 14 -32.02 48.35 -19.75
N GLY A 15 -32.50 47.52 -20.67
CA GLY A 15 -33.60 47.59 -21.62
C GLY A 15 -33.06 46.92 -22.89
N GLY A 16 -33.77 45.93 -23.44
CA GLY A 16 -33.34 45.26 -24.68
C GLY A 16 -33.98 43.91 -24.93
N ALA A 17 -35.27 43.92 -25.28
CA ALA A 17 -35.95 42.78 -25.87
C ALA A 17 -35.52 42.60 -27.33
N GLY A 18 -35.31 41.35 -27.74
CA GLY A 18 -35.09 40.96 -29.13
C GLY A 18 -35.38 39.48 -29.29
N ALA A 19 -36.65 39.16 -29.53
CA ALA A 19 -37.12 37.83 -29.88
C ALA A 19 -36.63 37.41 -31.26
N GLY A 20 -36.17 36.17 -31.39
CA GLY A 20 -35.84 35.52 -32.66
C GLY A 20 -35.90 34.00 -32.48
N THR A 21 -37.09 33.44 -32.70
CA THR A 21 -37.36 32.00 -32.80
C THR A 21 -36.70 31.42 -34.05
N GLY A 22 -36.05 30.26 -33.91
CA GLY A 22 -35.55 29.47 -35.03
C GLY A 22 -34.83 28.20 -34.57
N ASP A 23 -35.59 27.13 -34.34
CA ASP A 23 -35.09 25.76 -34.23
C ASP A 23 -34.39 25.33 -35.53
N ASN A 24 -33.15 24.83 -35.46
CA ASN A 24 -32.79 23.45 -35.77
C ASN A 24 -31.26 23.19 -35.74
N PRO A 25 -30.83 21.92 -35.61
CA PRO A 25 -29.66 21.52 -34.85
C PRO A 25 -28.49 21.11 -35.75
N GLY A 26 -27.32 20.94 -35.14
CA GLY A 26 -26.24 20.13 -35.72
C GLY A 26 -25.05 20.94 -36.19
N SER A 27 -24.11 21.17 -35.28
CA SER A 27 -22.70 21.31 -35.59
C SER A 27 -21.91 21.04 -34.31
N PHE A 28 -21.87 19.77 -33.90
CA PHE A 28 -20.76 19.32 -33.07
C PHE A 28 -19.52 19.36 -33.95
N THR A 29 -18.60 20.26 -33.66
CA THR A 29 -17.25 20.18 -34.21
C THR A 29 -16.62 18.92 -33.63
N THR A 30 -16.60 17.86 -34.43
CA THR A 30 -15.79 16.67 -34.21
C THR A 30 -14.34 17.13 -34.11
N VAL A 31 -13.79 17.18 -32.90
CA VAL A 31 -12.33 17.18 -32.74
C VAL A 31 -11.88 15.84 -33.28
N ALA A 32 -11.12 15.88 -34.37
CA ALA A 32 -10.57 14.69 -34.99
C ALA A 32 -9.82 13.88 -33.93
N THR A 33 -10.26 12.64 -33.72
CA THR A 33 -9.45 11.60 -33.10
C THR A 33 -8.20 11.50 -33.96
N GLN A 34 -7.06 12.01 -33.46
CA GLN A 34 -5.77 11.66 -34.04
C GLN A 34 -5.62 10.16 -33.87
N THR A 35 -5.78 9.42 -34.97
CA THR A 35 -5.27 8.07 -35.08
C THR A 35 -3.76 8.19 -34.91
N ALA A 36 -3.24 7.73 -33.77
CA ALA A 36 -1.81 7.63 -33.55
C ALA A 36 -1.23 6.77 -34.68
N ALA A 37 -0.46 7.42 -35.55
CA ALA A 37 0.37 6.74 -36.54
C ALA A 37 1.48 5.98 -35.79
N ASP A 38 1.81 4.80 -36.30
CA ASP A 38 2.94 3.92 -35.94
C ASP A 38 4.04 4.62 -35.12
N GLY A 39 3.86 4.61 -33.79
CA GLY A 39 4.94 4.82 -32.85
C GLY A 39 5.68 3.49 -32.67
N PRO A 40 6.96 3.52 -32.23
CA PRO A 40 7.62 2.29 -31.80
C PRO A 40 6.72 1.57 -30.80
N GLU A 41 6.53 0.27 -31.00
CA GLU A 41 5.84 -0.61 -30.06
C GLU A 41 6.38 -0.30 -28.65
N PRO A 42 5.52 0.03 -27.67
CA PRO A 42 5.99 0.45 -26.35
C PRO A 42 6.88 -0.66 -25.82
N GLU A 43 8.16 -0.35 -25.67
CA GLU A 43 9.12 -1.27 -25.07
C GLU A 43 8.62 -1.48 -23.64
N LEU A 44 8.03 -2.66 -23.39
CA LEU A 44 7.45 -3.05 -22.11
C LEU A 44 8.52 -2.81 -21.04
N LEU A 45 8.28 -1.81 -20.21
CA LEU A 45 9.23 -1.41 -19.19
C LEU A 45 9.20 -2.49 -18.11
N THR A 46 10.08 -3.48 -18.21
CA THR A 46 10.17 -4.53 -17.18
C THR A 46 10.75 -3.91 -15.92
N LEU A 47 9.93 -3.75 -14.89
CA LEU A 47 10.36 -3.16 -13.63
C LEU A 47 11.09 -4.22 -12.79
N PRO A 48 12.41 -4.09 -12.55
CA PRO A 48 13.14 -5.09 -11.77
C PRO A 48 12.63 -5.12 -10.33
N THR A 49 12.22 -6.30 -9.87
CA THR A 49 11.81 -6.56 -8.49
C THR A 49 12.98 -7.14 -7.68
N ALA A 50 13.14 -6.70 -6.44
CA ALA A 50 13.97 -7.39 -5.46
C ALA A 50 13.27 -8.67 -4.95
N TYR A 51 11.94 -8.63 -4.84
CA TYR A 51 11.13 -9.73 -4.34
C TYR A 51 9.93 -10.04 -5.26
N THR A 52 9.71 -11.32 -5.53
CA THR A 52 8.57 -11.81 -6.29
C THR A 52 7.49 -12.32 -5.36
N ARG A 53 6.26 -11.86 -5.56
CA ARG A 53 5.11 -12.34 -4.79
C ARG A 53 4.83 -13.79 -5.14
N LEU A 54 4.80 -14.66 -4.15
CA LEU A 54 4.40 -16.05 -4.31
C LEU A 54 2.90 -16.23 -4.01
N ASP A 55 2.34 -17.31 -4.53
CA ASP A 55 0.97 -17.71 -4.23
C ASP A 55 0.88 -18.25 -2.79
N THR A 56 0.35 -17.43 -1.88
CA THR A 56 0.24 -17.75 -0.46
C THR A 56 -0.61 -18.99 -0.19
N ASP A 57 -1.50 -19.40 -1.10
CA ASP A 57 -2.34 -20.60 -0.90
C ASP A 57 -1.52 -21.90 -0.89
N GLN A 58 -0.35 -21.92 -1.52
CA GLN A 58 0.56 -23.07 -1.51
C GLN A 58 1.18 -23.33 -0.13
N PHE A 59 1.18 -22.30 0.72
CA PHE A 59 1.75 -22.30 2.07
C PHE A 59 0.68 -22.50 3.15
N ARG A 60 -0.60 -22.62 2.77
CA ARG A 60 -1.70 -22.88 3.71
C ARG A 60 -1.63 -24.31 4.26
N VAL A 61 -1.74 -24.43 5.58
CA VAL A 61 -1.84 -25.70 6.31
C VAL A 61 -3.29 -26.17 6.32
N ALA A 62 -3.56 -27.31 5.68
CA ALA A 62 -4.89 -27.90 5.64
C ALA A 62 -5.38 -28.32 7.04
N GLY A 63 -6.66 -28.07 7.34
CA GLY A 63 -7.30 -28.51 8.59
C GLY A 63 -7.03 -27.64 9.83
N ASN A 64 -6.12 -26.66 9.76
CA ASN A 64 -5.79 -25.77 10.89
C ASN A 64 -6.26 -24.32 10.67
N GLY A 65 -7.54 -24.15 10.35
CA GLY A 65 -8.18 -22.84 10.31
C GLY A 65 -7.63 -21.83 9.28
N GLY A 66 -6.82 -22.27 8.31
CA GLY A 66 -6.24 -21.41 7.27
C GLY A 66 -4.86 -20.85 7.58
N SER A 67 -4.18 -21.34 8.61
CA SER A 67 -2.80 -20.93 8.96
C SER A 67 -1.82 -21.15 7.81
N TYR A 68 -0.73 -20.39 7.78
CA TYR A 68 0.35 -20.45 6.80
C TYR A 68 1.62 -20.93 7.48
N ALA A 69 2.34 -21.88 6.88
CA ALA A 69 3.60 -22.40 7.43
C ALA A 69 4.67 -22.48 6.33
N PHE A 70 5.91 -22.13 6.66
CA PHE A 70 7.04 -22.16 5.74
C PHE A 70 8.38 -22.18 6.46
N THR A 71 9.43 -22.60 5.76
CA THR A 71 10.82 -22.61 6.26
C THR A 71 11.73 -21.77 5.38
N SER A 72 12.92 -21.44 5.92
CA SER A 72 14.04 -20.98 5.11
C SER A 72 14.51 -22.10 4.17
N ALA A 73 15.30 -21.74 3.16
CA ALA A 73 15.77 -22.70 2.16
C ALA A 73 16.85 -23.66 2.71
N ASP A 74 17.57 -23.25 3.74
CA ASP A 74 18.47 -24.14 4.49
C ASP A 74 17.74 -25.03 5.53
N GLY A 75 16.48 -24.72 5.85
CA GLY A 75 15.64 -25.47 6.78
C GLY A 75 15.87 -25.14 8.27
N GLU A 76 16.73 -24.17 8.58
CA GLU A 76 17.06 -23.81 9.96
C GLU A 76 16.01 -22.89 10.60
N LEU A 77 15.31 -22.08 9.80
CA LEU A 77 14.23 -21.21 10.26
C LEU A 77 12.87 -21.77 9.85
N GLU A 78 11.93 -21.71 10.78
CA GLU A 78 10.54 -22.08 10.59
C GLU A 78 9.63 -20.92 11.00
N CYS A 79 8.60 -20.69 10.20
CA CYS A 79 7.58 -19.68 10.44
C CYS A 79 6.19 -20.28 10.33
N MET A 80 5.30 -19.78 11.18
CA MET A 80 3.88 -20.05 11.06
C MET A 80 3.03 -18.85 11.46
N PHE A 81 2.00 -18.55 10.68
CA PHE A 81 1.06 -17.46 10.92
C PHE A 81 -0.38 -17.95 10.84
N ALA A 82 -1.22 -17.57 11.79
CA ALA A 82 -2.64 -17.84 11.77
C ALA A 82 -3.33 -17.03 10.66
N ALA A 83 -4.44 -17.55 10.13
CA ALA A 83 -5.30 -16.77 9.25
C ALA A 83 -5.93 -15.60 10.02
N VAL A 84 -5.75 -14.40 9.48
CA VAL A 84 -6.14 -13.11 10.07
C VAL A 84 -7.65 -12.98 10.30
N ASP A 85 -8.47 -13.70 9.54
CA ASP A 85 -9.94 -13.64 9.59
C ASP A 85 -10.56 -14.38 10.78
N ARG A 86 -9.74 -14.87 11.72
CA ARG A 86 -10.17 -15.60 12.91
C ARG A 86 -9.45 -15.13 14.18
N PRO A 87 -9.93 -14.10 14.88
CA PRO A 87 -9.35 -13.67 16.15
C PRO A 87 -9.42 -14.73 17.26
N ASP A 88 -10.23 -15.78 17.08
CA ASP A 88 -10.37 -16.94 17.96
C ASP A 88 -9.29 -18.02 17.76
N THR A 89 -8.44 -17.94 16.72
CA THR A 89 -7.34 -18.88 16.47
C THR A 89 -6.00 -18.45 17.05
N ALA A 90 -5.93 -17.28 17.69
CA ALA A 90 -4.73 -16.82 18.38
C ALA A 90 -4.40 -17.76 19.56
N LEU A 91 -3.45 -18.67 19.39
CA LEU A 91 -2.97 -19.46 20.52
C LEU A 91 -2.20 -18.53 21.46
N ASN A 92 -2.67 -18.44 22.70
CA ASN A 92 -2.02 -17.67 23.76
C ASN A 92 -1.81 -16.17 23.44
N GLY A 93 -2.61 -15.58 22.55
CA GLY A 93 -2.51 -14.15 22.18
C GLY A 93 -1.51 -13.83 21.05
N PHE A 94 -0.93 -14.85 20.41
CA PHE A 94 -0.06 -14.70 19.26
C PHE A 94 -0.78 -15.10 17.97
N THR A 95 -0.56 -14.35 16.90
CA THR A 95 -1.09 -14.65 15.55
C THR A 95 -0.03 -15.20 14.61
N GLY A 96 1.22 -15.35 15.06
CA GLY A 96 2.26 -16.02 14.32
C GLY A 96 3.59 -16.03 15.05
N SER A 97 4.53 -16.81 14.55
CA SER A 97 5.90 -16.87 15.03
C SER A 97 6.87 -17.30 13.95
N CYS A 98 8.09 -16.81 14.03
CA CYS A 98 9.24 -17.31 13.29
C CYS A 98 10.38 -17.60 14.26
N GLY A 99 11.11 -18.67 14.05
CA GLY A 99 12.26 -18.99 14.87
C GLY A 99 13.01 -20.22 14.37
N HIS A 100 13.99 -20.66 15.14
CA HIS A 100 14.78 -21.83 14.77
C HIS A 100 13.94 -23.12 14.82
N SER A 101 14.11 -24.01 13.84
CA SER A 101 13.37 -25.28 13.72
C SER A 101 13.75 -26.27 14.84
N GLU A 102 14.98 -26.19 15.34
CA GLU A 102 15.47 -26.94 16.51
C GLU A 102 15.31 -26.16 17.85
N PRO A 103 14.32 -26.51 18.69
CA PRO A 103 13.97 -25.76 19.90
C PRO A 103 14.94 -25.92 21.09
N HIS A 104 16.01 -26.70 20.92
CA HIS A 104 16.96 -27.04 21.99
C HIS A 104 18.29 -26.30 21.89
N LEU A 105 18.49 -25.52 20.83
CA LEU A 105 19.68 -24.69 20.70
C LEU A 105 19.57 -23.53 21.69
N ALA A 106 20.58 -23.35 22.54
CA ALA A 106 20.63 -22.26 23.53
C ALA A 106 20.60 -20.86 22.88
N GLU A 107 20.82 -20.81 21.56
CA GLU A 107 20.79 -19.61 20.70
C GLU A 107 19.47 -19.52 19.91
N SER A 108 18.45 -20.31 20.23
CA SER A 108 17.17 -20.27 19.52
C SER A 108 16.49 -18.91 19.74
N THR A 109 16.38 -18.17 18.66
CA THR A 109 15.62 -16.93 18.57
C THR A 109 14.20 -17.25 18.11
N THR A 110 13.20 -16.73 18.82
CA THR A 110 11.81 -16.71 18.35
C THR A 110 11.32 -15.29 18.30
N VAL A 111 10.70 -14.91 17.19
CA VAL A 111 9.91 -13.69 17.05
C VAL A 111 8.46 -14.08 16.97
N VAL A 112 7.62 -13.48 17.80
CA VAL A 112 6.17 -13.71 17.79
C VAL A 112 5.44 -12.46 17.33
N MET A 113 4.39 -12.66 16.55
CA MET A 113 3.44 -11.61 16.20
C MET A 113 2.35 -11.58 17.27
N VAL A 114 2.28 -10.49 18.01
CA VAL A 114 1.35 -10.32 19.13
C VAL A 114 0.11 -9.57 18.67
N THR A 115 -1.06 -10.06 19.07
CA THR A 115 -2.31 -9.29 18.98
C THR A 115 -2.92 -9.06 20.34
N GLY A 116 -3.41 -7.84 20.57
CA GLY A 116 -4.13 -7.50 21.80
C GLY A 116 -5.40 -6.72 21.47
N PRO A 117 -6.46 -6.83 22.28
CA PRO A 117 -7.65 -6.01 22.11
C PRO A 117 -7.27 -4.52 22.15
N GLY A 118 -7.49 -3.83 21.04
CA GLY A 118 -7.18 -2.41 20.88
C GLY A 118 -5.69 -2.07 20.67
N ARG A 119 -4.83 -3.05 20.37
CA ARG A 119 -3.43 -2.81 20.01
C ARG A 119 -3.19 -3.18 18.53
N PRO A 120 -2.41 -2.38 17.78
CA PRO A 120 -1.92 -2.82 16.48
C PRO A 120 -1.08 -4.09 16.65
N HIS A 121 -1.02 -4.89 15.59
CA HIS A 121 -0.13 -6.03 15.53
C HIS A 121 1.32 -5.53 15.75
N SER A 122 2.12 -6.28 16.50
CA SER A 122 3.53 -5.94 16.72
C SER A 122 4.37 -7.22 16.81
N PHE A 123 5.63 -7.11 16.43
CA PHE A 123 6.59 -8.19 16.62
C PHE A 123 7.27 -8.08 17.98
N ALA A 124 7.35 -9.19 18.69
CA ALA A 124 8.08 -9.30 19.95
C ALA A 124 9.17 -10.37 19.81
N HIS A 125 10.41 -9.98 20.09
CA HIS A 125 11.53 -10.90 20.17
C HIS A 125 11.57 -11.57 21.54
N LEU A 126 11.64 -12.91 21.55
CA LEU A 126 11.71 -13.73 22.75
C LEU A 126 12.97 -14.60 22.69
N GLU A 127 14.02 -14.16 23.38
CA GLU A 127 15.28 -14.89 23.49
C GLU A 127 15.10 -16.20 24.27
N GLY A 128 15.56 -17.32 23.70
CA GLY A 128 15.53 -18.64 24.35
C GLY A 128 14.12 -19.19 24.61
N ALA A 129 13.09 -18.55 24.06
CA ALA A 129 11.72 -19.02 24.15
C ALA A 129 11.35 -19.81 22.88
N TYR A 130 10.64 -20.91 23.06
CA TYR A 130 10.01 -21.66 21.98
C TYR A 130 8.50 -21.65 22.22
N PRO A 131 7.67 -21.18 21.27
CA PRO A 131 6.23 -21.02 21.48
C PRO A 131 5.46 -22.36 21.49
N GLY A 132 6.17 -23.50 21.50
CA GLY A 132 5.62 -24.84 21.37
C GLY A 132 5.67 -25.31 19.91
N THR A 133 5.46 -26.62 19.68
CA THR A 133 5.37 -27.18 18.33
C THR A 133 4.12 -26.69 17.65
N TRP A 134 4.30 -25.73 16.77
CA TRP A 134 3.38 -25.49 15.66
C TRP A 134 3.82 -26.41 14.51
N LEU A 135 2.89 -26.77 13.64
CA LEU A 135 3.15 -27.79 12.61
C LEU A 135 4.25 -27.30 11.65
N SER A 136 5.30 -28.09 11.46
CA SER A 136 6.35 -27.82 10.48
C SER A 136 5.77 -27.68 9.08
N GLY A 137 5.97 -26.51 8.48
CA GLY A 137 5.68 -26.32 7.05
C GLY A 137 6.68 -27.10 6.21
N GLU A 138 6.23 -27.97 5.31
CA GLU A 138 7.11 -28.62 4.31
C GLU A 138 7.49 -27.68 3.14
N ARG A 139 7.10 -26.41 3.22
CA ARG A 139 7.20 -25.45 2.12
C ARG A 139 8.30 -24.44 2.38
N VAL A 140 9.18 -24.30 1.40
CA VAL A 140 10.32 -23.39 1.46
C VAL A 140 9.91 -22.03 0.92
N LEU A 141 10.23 -20.96 1.65
CA LEU A 141 10.24 -19.60 1.14
C LEU A 141 11.59 -19.33 0.49
N GLU A 142 11.65 -19.52 -0.83
CA GLU A 142 12.89 -19.37 -1.61
C GLU A 142 13.40 -17.91 -1.58
N PRO A 143 14.74 -17.70 -1.64
CA PRO A 143 15.32 -16.36 -1.73
C PRO A 143 14.76 -15.55 -2.90
N GLY A 144 14.51 -14.27 -2.66
CA GLY A 144 13.83 -13.38 -3.61
C GLY A 144 12.32 -13.60 -3.68
N GLY A 145 11.74 -14.49 -2.87
CA GLY A 145 10.30 -14.66 -2.72
C GLY A 145 9.73 -13.84 -1.56
N TYR A 146 8.46 -13.43 -1.68
CA TYR A 146 7.68 -12.94 -0.54
C TYR A 146 6.23 -13.45 -0.53
N LEU A 147 5.68 -13.58 0.66
CA LEU A 147 4.31 -14.01 0.96
C LEU A 147 3.51 -12.87 1.53
N ASP A 148 2.34 -12.60 0.94
CA ASP A 148 1.34 -11.70 1.50
C ASP A 148 0.37 -12.52 2.36
N ILE A 149 0.51 -12.43 3.68
CA ILE A 149 -0.22 -13.20 4.67
C ILE A 149 -1.42 -12.38 5.13
N GLY A 150 -2.60 -12.74 4.60
CA GLY A 150 -3.88 -12.16 5.01
C GLY A 150 -4.01 -10.65 4.80
N GLY A 151 -3.16 -10.04 3.96
CA GLY A 151 -3.16 -8.59 3.75
C GLY A 151 -2.68 -7.79 4.96
N GLN A 152 -1.98 -8.42 5.91
CA GLN A 152 -1.45 -7.78 7.11
C GLN A 152 0.06 -7.86 7.22
N VAL A 153 0.67 -8.97 6.81
CA VAL A 153 2.12 -9.17 6.92
C VAL A 153 2.68 -9.61 5.59
N ALA A 154 3.80 -9.03 5.19
CA ALA A 154 4.69 -9.64 4.21
C ALA A 154 5.77 -10.42 4.94
N CYS A 155 5.98 -11.69 4.57
CA CYS A 155 7.22 -12.38 4.94
C CYS A 155 8.04 -12.65 3.68
N PHE A 156 9.35 -12.48 3.76
CA PHE A 156 10.26 -12.51 2.62
C PHE A 156 11.55 -13.24 2.98
N SER A 157 12.26 -13.72 1.97
CA SER A 157 13.58 -14.36 2.14
C SER A 157 14.62 -13.64 1.27
N ALA A 158 15.63 -13.04 1.89
CA ALA A 158 16.70 -12.34 1.17
C ALA A 158 17.83 -13.30 0.73
N SER A 159 18.08 -14.31 1.56
CA SER A 159 19.10 -15.36 1.39
C SER A 159 18.56 -16.69 1.93
N ALA A 160 19.25 -17.79 1.58
CA ALA A 160 18.81 -19.14 1.91
C ALA A 160 18.63 -19.41 3.42
N ASP A 161 19.35 -18.67 4.25
CA ASP A 161 19.41 -18.75 5.73
C ASP A 161 18.64 -17.63 6.43
N SER A 162 17.77 -16.91 5.70
CA SER A 162 17.06 -15.76 6.24
C SER A 162 15.56 -15.82 6.03
N ILE A 163 14.82 -15.32 7.02
CA ILE A 163 13.41 -14.94 6.87
C ILE A 163 13.21 -13.59 7.54
N GLY A 164 12.62 -12.65 6.82
CA GLY A 164 12.12 -11.41 7.39
C GLY A 164 10.61 -11.31 7.28
N CYS A 165 10.00 -10.54 8.19
CA CYS A 165 8.60 -10.17 8.07
C CYS A 165 8.39 -8.69 8.38
N LEU A 166 7.46 -8.08 7.66
CA LEU A 166 7.04 -6.69 7.73
C LEU A 166 5.53 -6.66 8.00
N GLU A 167 5.11 -5.94 9.03
CA GLU A 167 3.69 -5.72 9.31
C GLU A 167 3.23 -4.46 8.57
N TYR A 168 2.19 -4.59 7.74
CA TYR A 168 1.76 -3.56 6.81
C TYR A 168 1.08 -2.39 7.49
N ASP A 169 0.50 -2.54 8.68
CA ASP A 169 0.04 -1.40 9.43
C ASP A 169 1.27 -0.65 9.96
N THR A 170 1.92 -1.07 11.02
CA THR A 170 3.06 -0.36 11.62
C THR A 170 4.20 0.00 10.66
N GLY A 171 4.45 -0.81 9.62
CA GLY A 171 5.66 -0.74 8.80
C GLY A 171 6.90 -1.26 9.52
N GLU A 172 6.73 -1.77 10.75
CA GLU A 172 7.79 -2.38 11.53
C GLU A 172 8.03 -3.79 11.00
N GLY A 173 9.28 -4.23 11.08
CA GLY A 173 9.65 -5.57 10.68
C GLY A 173 10.91 -6.06 11.34
N TYR A 174 11.30 -7.26 10.93
CA TYR A 174 12.53 -7.88 11.34
C TYR A 174 13.06 -8.78 10.26
N GLN A 175 14.34 -9.13 10.37
CA GLN A 175 14.97 -10.24 9.67
C GLN A 175 15.64 -11.16 10.69
N LEU A 176 15.39 -12.46 10.55
CA LEU A 176 16.19 -13.51 11.15
C LEU A 176 17.21 -13.96 10.12
N VAL A 177 18.49 -13.99 10.51
CA VAL A 177 19.59 -14.51 9.69
C VAL A 177 20.35 -15.52 10.55
N GLY A 178 20.12 -16.81 10.30
CA GLY A 178 20.45 -17.85 11.27
C GLY A 178 19.84 -17.54 12.65
N ALA A 179 20.67 -17.47 13.69
CA ALA A 179 20.21 -17.13 15.05
C ALA A 179 20.04 -15.61 15.33
N GLU A 180 20.50 -14.74 14.42
CA GLU A 180 20.54 -13.30 14.66
C GLU A 180 19.20 -12.63 14.37
N PHE A 181 18.68 -11.86 15.35
CA PHE A 181 17.51 -11.01 15.19
C PHE A 181 17.91 -9.57 14.81
N ARG A 182 17.41 -9.10 13.66
CA ARG A 182 17.63 -7.74 13.16
C ARG A 182 16.29 -7.02 13.00
N PRO A 183 15.85 -6.22 13.97
CA PRO A 183 14.66 -5.40 13.81
C PRO A 183 14.95 -4.26 12.84
N PHE A 184 13.94 -3.83 12.10
CA PHE A 184 14.00 -2.60 11.33
C PHE A 184 12.69 -1.83 11.50
N ASP A 185 12.82 -0.51 11.56
CA ASP A 185 11.69 0.40 11.63
C ASP A 185 11.26 0.83 10.22
N PRO A 186 10.11 1.51 10.09
CA PRO A 186 9.61 1.95 8.79
C PRO A 186 10.54 2.93 8.07
N GLU A 187 11.44 3.61 8.77
CA GLU A 187 12.34 4.62 8.21
C GLU A 187 13.58 4.00 7.58
N HIS A 188 14.01 2.81 8.02
CA HIS A 188 15.20 2.11 7.51
C HIS A 188 14.88 0.90 6.62
N ALA A 189 13.60 0.62 6.37
CA ALA A 189 13.15 -0.51 5.56
C ALA A 189 13.68 -0.47 4.10
N GLU A 190 14.02 0.71 3.59
CA GLU A 190 14.46 0.91 2.19
C GLU A 190 15.76 0.18 1.84
N GLU A 191 16.70 0.03 2.78
CA GLU A 191 17.98 -0.65 2.55
C GLU A 191 17.80 -2.13 2.23
N LEU A 192 16.73 -2.74 2.73
CA LEU A 192 16.42 -4.16 2.55
C LEU A 192 15.68 -4.44 1.23
N PHE A 193 15.00 -3.44 0.68
CA PHE A 193 14.11 -3.62 -0.46
C PHE A 193 14.58 -2.87 -1.71
N GLY A 194 15.81 -2.34 -1.71
CA GLY A 194 16.43 -1.73 -2.88
C GLY A 194 16.55 -2.70 -4.07
N THR A 195 16.39 -2.18 -5.28
CA THR A 195 16.58 -2.89 -6.53
C THR A 195 17.81 -2.38 -7.27
N ASP A 196 18.32 -3.15 -8.23
CA ASP A 196 19.47 -2.75 -9.06
C ASP A 196 19.23 -1.47 -9.89
N ALA A 197 17.96 -1.06 -10.05
CA ALA A 197 17.56 0.18 -10.72
C ALA A 197 17.51 1.40 -9.77
N ALA A 198 18.05 1.29 -8.56
CA ALA A 198 17.96 2.31 -7.50
C ALA A 198 16.52 2.67 -7.09
N MET A 199 15.56 1.77 -7.34
CA MET A 199 14.20 1.87 -6.80
C MET A 199 14.11 1.10 -5.49
N VAL A 200 13.20 1.50 -4.61
CA VAL A 200 12.85 0.72 -3.41
C VAL A 200 11.54 -0.01 -3.63
N GLN A 201 11.54 -1.33 -3.51
CA GLN A 201 10.33 -2.13 -3.64
C GLN A 201 9.50 -2.08 -2.35
N LEU A 202 8.23 -1.69 -2.47
CA LEU A 202 7.28 -1.73 -1.38
C LEU A 202 6.58 -3.09 -1.40
N LEU A 203 6.74 -3.88 -0.33
CA LEU A 203 6.04 -5.16 -0.20
C LEU A 203 4.55 -4.95 0.08
N SER A 204 4.21 -3.87 0.79
CA SER A 204 2.82 -3.48 1.02
C SER A 204 2.21 -2.83 -0.22
N ARG A 205 0.96 -3.19 -0.51
CA ARG A 205 0.14 -2.48 -1.51
C ARG A 205 -0.43 -1.16 -0.98
N ARG A 206 0.00 -0.72 0.20
CA ARG A 206 -0.40 0.52 0.85
C ARG A 206 0.85 1.20 1.41
N ALA A 207 1.02 2.50 1.12
CA ALA A 207 2.19 3.25 1.58
C ALA A 207 1.84 4.71 1.88
N VAL A 208 2.48 5.27 2.91
CA VAL A 208 2.44 6.71 3.19
C VAL A 208 3.67 7.33 2.55
N PHE A 209 3.45 8.17 1.54
CA PHE A 209 4.47 8.99 0.94
C PHE A 209 4.52 10.34 1.64
N THR A 210 5.69 10.72 2.13
CA THR A 210 5.97 12.09 2.57
C THR A 210 6.60 12.83 1.39
N LEU A 211 5.92 13.88 0.93
CA LEU A 211 6.36 14.72 -0.18
C LEU A 211 7.49 15.66 0.28
N ASP A 212 8.23 16.24 -0.67
CA ASP A 212 9.27 17.26 -0.40
C ASP A 212 8.74 18.47 0.38
N THR A 213 7.45 18.76 0.28
CA THR A 213 6.74 19.82 0.98
C THR A 213 6.43 19.49 2.45
N GLY A 214 6.66 18.24 2.87
CA GLY A 214 6.33 17.70 4.20
C GLY A 214 4.90 17.17 4.32
N GLU A 215 4.08 17.34 3.28
CA GLU A 215 2.73 16.80 3.23
C GLU A 215 2.74 15.28 3.02
N ARG A 216 1.68 14.61 3.44
CA ARG A 216 1.59 13.15 3.38
C ARG A 216 0.42 12.71 2.54
N LEU A 217 0.68 11.76 1.63
CA LEU A 217 -0.32 11.04 0.85
C LEU A 217 -0.24 9.57 1.21
N LEU A 218 -1.35 8.98 1.63
CA LEU A 218 -1.46 7.53 1.78
C LEU A 218 -2.18 6.98 0.57
N CYS A 219 -1.48 6.12 -0.16
CA CYS A 219 -1.96 5.51 -1.39
C CYS A 219 -2.07 4.00 -1.22
N ARG A 220 -3.05 3.40 -1.91
CA ARG A 220 -3.29 1.97 -1.94
C ARG A 220 -3.59 1.52 -3.35
N VAL A 221 -2.95 0.44 -3.77
CA VAL A 221 -3.25 -0.26 -5.02
C VAL A 221 -4.06 -1.52 -4.69
N ALA A 222 -5.22 -1.66 -5.32
CA ALA A 222 -6.07 -2.83 -5.21
C ALA A 222 -6.53 -3.25 -6.61
N GLU A 223 -5.97 -4.34 -7.12
CA GLU A 223 -6.21 -4.82 -8.49
C GLU A 223 -5.92 -3.70 -9.49
N GLU A 224 -6.90 -3.31 -10.30
CA GLU A 224 -6.82 -2.26 -11.29
C GLU A 224 -7.31 -0.90 -10.74
N THR A 225 -7.25 -0.69 -9.43
CA THR A 225 -7.63 0.58 -8.80
C THR A 225 -6.48 1.15 -7.96
N LEU A 226 -6.18 2.44 -8.16
CA LEU A 226 -5.37 3.24 -7.25
C LEU A 226 -6.28 4.19 -6.47
N GLY A 227 -6.19 4.12 -5.13
CA GLY A 227 -6.83 5.05 -4.22
C GLY A 227 -5.78 5.86 -3.45
N CYS A 228 -5.94 7.18 -3.35
CA CYS A 228 -5.06 8.03 -2.55
C CYS A 228 -5.83 9.02 -1.69
N HIS A 229 -5.24 9.38 -0.54
CA HIS A 229 -5.75 10.41 0.34
C HIS A 229 -4.65 11.23 1.02
N GLY A 230 -4.89 12.53 1.20
CA GLY A 230 -3.96 13.47 1.83
C GLY A 230 -4.21 13.67 3.32
N GLY A 231 -3.14 13.90 4.08
CA GLY A 231 -3.15 14.08 5.53
C GLY A 231 -3.71 15.42 6.04
N ASN A 232 -3.82 16.45 5.18
CA ASN A 232 -4.31 17.79 5.55
C ASN A 232 -5.82 18.01 5.24
N TRP A 233 -6.51 17.01 4.71
CA TRP A 233 -7.94 17.13 4.38
C TRP A 233 -8.78 16.91 5.66
N SER A 234 -9.29 18.01 6.22
CA SER A 234 -9.87 18.13 7.56
C SER A 234 -10.98 17.13 7.90
N LEU A 235 -11.00 16.68 9.16
CA LEU A 235 -11.79 15.64 9.81
C LEU A 235 -13.33 15.88 9.82
N GLY A 236 -14.09 14.84 9.49
CA GLY A 236 -15.56 14.74 9.65
C GLY A 236 -15.93 13.44 10.38
N ASP A 237 -17.14 13.36 10.90
CA ASP A 237 -17.65 12.40 11.89
C ASP A 237 -18.04 11.00 11.34
N GLY A 238 -17.69 10.68 10.09
CA GLY A 238 -18.07 9.45 9.40
C GLY A 238 -17.14 8.24 9.62
N SER A 239 -17.73 7.04 9.69
CA SER A 239 -17.01 5.76 9.82
C SER A 239 -16.49 5.23 8.47
N GLY A 240 -15.18 4.95 8.40
CA GLY A 240 -14.52 4.21 7.31
C GLY A 240 -13.46 5.03 6.53
N MET A 241 -12.46 4.33 6.01
CA MET A 241 -11.51 4.87 5.02
C MET A 241 -12.27 5.04 3.70
N VAL A 242 -12.29 6.23 3.13
CA VAL A 242 -12.85 6.48 1.79
C VAL A 242 -11.72 7.07 0.97
N ASP A 243 -11.32 6.39 -0.11
CA ASP A 243 -10.38 6.96 -1.07
C ASP A 243 -10.96 8.27 -1.60
N VAL A 244 -10.20 9.34 -1.47
CA VAL A 244 -10.64 10.68 -1.89
C VAL A 244 -10.42 10.83 -3.39
N LEU A 245 -9.28 10.36 -3.88
CA LEU A 245 -9.01 10.19 -5.31
C LEU A 245 -9.01 8.70 -5.63
N ARG A 246 -9.76 8.31 -6.64
CA ARG A 246 -9.80 6.95 -7.16
C ARG A 246 -9.55 6.95 -8.66
N PHE A 247 -8.54 6.22 -9.08
CA PHE A 247 -8.20 5.99 -10.47
C PHE A 247 -8.46 4.52 -10.85
N ASP A 248 -9.03 4.32 -12.03
CA ASP A 248 -9.10 3.03 -12.71
C ASP A 248 -7.84 2.88 -13.59
N LEU A 249 -7.14 1.77 -13.43
CA LEU A 249 -5.89 1.40 -14.11
C LEU A 249 -6.07 0.32 -15.18
N GLY A 250 -7.28 -0.23 -15.37
CA GLY A 250 -7.52 -1.40 -16.23
C GLY A 250 -7.61 -1.08 -17.72
N GLY A 251 -7.85 0.18 -18.08
CA GLY A 251 -7.96 0.64 -19.47
C GLY A 251 -6.62 0.91 -20.16
N ALA A 252 -6.64 1.25 -21.45
CA ALA A 252 -5.41 1.65 -22.17
C ALA A 252 -4.76 2.93 -21.60
N ARG A 253 -5.51 3.74 -20.84
CA ARG A 253 -4.99 4.86 -20.04
C ARG A 253 -5.66 4.86 -18.67
N PRO A 254 -4.95 5.25 -17.61
CA PRO A 254 -5.58 5.52 -16.33
C PRO A 254 -6.70 6.56 -16.46
N THR A 255 -7.79 6.38 -15.73
CA THR A 255 -8.90 7.34 -15.72
C THR A 255 -9.33 7.64 -14.30
N LEU A 256 -9.75 8.89 -14.05
CA LEU A 256 -10.32 9.27 -12.77
C LEU A 256 -11.72 8.65 -12.64
N ALA A 257 -11.84 7.64 -11.79
CA ALA A 257 -13.08 6.93 -11.52
C ALA A 257 -13.92 7.63 -10.42
N GLY A 258 -13.27 8.43 -9.58
CA GLY A 258 -13.96 9.24 -8.59
C GLY A 258 -13.06 10.25 -7.92
N ASP A 259 -13.58 11.45 -7.76
CA ASP A 259 -13.01 12.50 -6.92
C ASP A 259 -14.06 12.89 -5.88
N ARG A 260 -13.70 12.68 -4.61
CA ARG A 260 -14.49 13.06 -3.45
C ARG A 260 -13.79 14.15 -2.65
N SER A 261 -13.08 15.06 -3.30
CA SER A 261 -12.56 16.29 -2.70
C SER A 261 -13.64 16.91 -1.81
N GLY A 262 -13.46 16.86 -0.49
CA GLY A 262 -14.40 17.40 0.50
C GLY A 262 -15.34 16.41 1.22
N ARG A 263 -15.30 15.09 0.97
CA ARG A 263 -15.98 14.09 1.83
C ARG A 263 -14.97 13.29 2.66
N VAL A 264 -15.14 13.39 3.97
CA VAL A 264 -14.14 13.01 4.96
C VAL A 264 -14.48 11.67 5.60
N GLY A 265 -13.50 10.78 5.63
CA GLY A 265 -13.55 9.52 6.40
C GLY A 265 -12.52 9.53 7.53
N ARG A 266 -12.77 8.72 8.57
CA ARG A 266 -11.81 8.52 9.67
C ARG A 266 -10.56 7.81 9.13
N LEU A 267 -9.38 8.26 9.56
CA LEU A 267 -8.12 7.51 9.49
C LEU A 267 -7.89 6.78 10.82
N PRO A 268 -8.50 5.59 11.06
CA PRO A 268 -8.17 4.81 12.23
C PRO A 268 -6.76 4.23 12.02
N HIS A 269 -5.77 4.89 12.62
CA HIS A 269 -4.39 4.42 12.75
C HIS A 269 -3.66 4.27 11.40
N ILE A 270 -2.74 5.20 11.14
CA ILE A 270 -1.97 5.30 9.90
C ILE A 270 -0.86 4.26 9.94
N GLY A 271 -1.27 3.02 9.79
CA GLY A 271 -0.38 1.95 9.54
C GLY A 271 -0.10 1.82 8.04
N ALA A 272 1.08 2.22 7.58
CA ALA A 272 1.65 1.77 6.31
C ALA A 272 3.18 1.90 6.35
N GLN A 273 3.88 1.21 5.44
CA GLN A 273 5.27 1.53 5.15
C GLN A 273 5.37 3.01 4.75
N ARG A 274 6.30 3.73 5.37
CA ARG A 274 6.47 5.17 5.19
C ARG A 274 7.69 5.40 4.33
N VAL A 275 7.55 6.23 3.32
CA VAL A 275 8.65 6.55 2.40
C VAL A 275 8.72 8.03 2.13
N GLY A 276 9.93 8.53 1.93
CA GLY A 276 10.22 9.91 1.58
C GLY A 276 10.21 10.15 0.07
N PRO A 277 10.84 11.24 -0.39
CA PRO A 277 11.17 11.47 -1.79
C PRO A 277 12.07 10.36 -2.35
N GLY A 278 11.84 9.97 -3.60
CA GLY A 278 12.58 8.89 -4.25
C GLY A 278 11.76 8.09 -5.25
N SER A 279 12.34 6.99 -5.73
CA SER A 279 11.76 6.11 -6.75
C SER A 279 11.39 4.75 -6.14
N TYR A 280 10.17 4.30 -6.38
CA TYR A 280 9.61 3.11 -5.72
C TYR A 280 8.92 2.17 -6.70
N LEU A 281 8.90 0.88 -6.35
CA LEU A 281 8.07 -0.12 -7.02
C LEU A 281 6.94 -0.55 -6.08
N MET A 282 5.71 -0.25 -6.44
CA MET A 282 4.52 -0.53 -5.62
C MET A 282 3.47 -1.27 -6.43
N ALA A 283 3.25 -2.55 -6.10
CA ALA A 283 2.23 -3.38 -6.74
C ALA A 283 2.29 -3.41 -8.28
N GLY A 284 3.50 -3.40 -8.85
CA GLY A 284 3.74 -3.39 -10.30
C GLY A 284 3.70 -2.00 -10.95
N LEU A 285 3.53 -0.93 -10.16
CA LEU A 285 3.65 0.45 -10.62
C LEU A 285 5.00 1.02 -10.20
N SER A 286 5.66 1.72 -11.11
CA SER A 286 6.73 2.65 -10.74
C SER A 286 6.11 3.89 -10.12
N VAL A 287 6.70 4.38 -9.02
CA VAL A 287 6.24 5.57 -8.31
C VAL A 287 7.41 6.50 -8.12
N GLU A 288 7.34 7.68 -8.72
CA GLU A 288 8.29 8.77 -8.48
C GLU A 288 7.68 9.77 -7.50
N ASN A 289 8.34 9.96 -6.36
CA ASN A 289 8.01 11.00 -5.39
C ASN A 289 9.05 12.12 -5.51
N SER A 290 8.71 13.14 -6.29
CA SER A 290 9.56 14.32 -6.50
C SER A 290 8.72 15.55 -6.79
N ASP A 291 9.29 16.73 -6.57
CA ASP A 291 8.70 18.02 -6.97
C ASP A 291 7.31 18.24 -6.37
N GLY A 292 7.08 17.73 -5.14
CA GLY A 292 5.81 17.89 -4.44
C GLY A 292 4.64 17.08 -5.01
N ARG A 293 4.90 16.04 -5.81
CA ARG A 293 3.88 15.14 -6.36
C ARG A 293 4.35 13.69 -6.42
N LEU A 294 3.38 12.79 -6.47
CA LEU A 294 3.58 11.38 -6.80
C LEU A 294 3.22 11.16 -8.26
N VAL A 295 4.10 10.52 -9.02
CA VAL A 295 3.81 10.05 -10.37
C VAL A 295 3.77 8.53 -10.35
N PHE A 296 2.62 7.94 -10.67
CA PHE A 296 2.47 6.50 -10.82
C PHE A 296 2.49 6.16 -12.30
N ALA A 297 3.39 5.28 -12.73
CA ALA A 297 3.50 4.84 -14.11
C ALA A 297 3.46 3.31 -14.22
N ARG A 298 2.71 2.83 -15.21
CA ARG A 298 2.63 1.43 -15.61
C ARG A 298 3.77 1.07 -16.56
N GLU A 299 3.99 -0.22 -16.77
CA GLU A 299 4.99 -0.72 -17.71
C GLU A 299 4.75 -0.30 -19.17
N ASP A 300 3.50 0.00 -19.53
CA ASP A 300 3.13 0.50 -20.87
C ASP A 300 3.34 2.01 -21.05
N GLY A 301 3.91 2.68 -20.03
CA GLY A 301 4.21 4.10 -20.03
C GLY A 301 3.03 5.01 -19.70
N ALA A 302 1.80 4.49 -19.61
CA ALA A 302 0.67 5.29 -19.19
C ALA A 302 0.82 5.65 -17.71
N SER A 303 0.50 6.90 -17.37
CA SER A 303 0.80 7.41 -16.03
C SER A 303 -0.27 8.35 -15.51
N LEU A 304 -0.22 8.58 -14.21
CA LEU A 304 -1.03 9.56 -13.52
C LEU A 304 -0.14 10.24 -12.48
N TRP A 305 -0.54 11.43 -12.07
CA TRP A 305 0.14 12.13 -10.99
C TRP A 305 -0.84 12.73 -10.01
N ILE A 306 -0.41 12.83 -8.76
CA ILE A 306 -1.21 13.27 -7.62
C ILE A 306 -0.34 14.20 -6.77
N SER A 307 -0.88 15.37 -6.44
CA SER A 307 -0.35 16.29 -5.46
C SER A 307 -1.44 16.59 -4.42
N PRO A 308 -1.13 17.32 -3.33
CA PRO A 308 -2.14 17.72 -2.35
C PRO A 308 -3.26 18.62 -2.91
N GLU A 309 -3.00 19.36 -3.99
CA GLU A 309 -3.91 20.36 -4.56
C GLU A 309 -4.50 19.92 -5.91
N GLU A 310 -3.73 19.21 -6.71
CA GLU A 310 -4.06 18.89 -8.10
C GLU A 310 -3.74 17.42 -8.44
N HIS A 311 -4.34 16.93 -9.51
CA HIS A 311 -4.08 15.60 -10.07
C HIS A 311 -4.26 15.59 -11.59
N GLY A 312 -3.71 14.59 -12.26
CA GLY A 312 -3.85 14.42 -13.70
C GLY A 312 -3.50 13.03 -14.21
N VAL A 313 -3.89 12.75 -15.46
CA VAL A 313 -3.56 11.53 -16.20
C VAL A 313 -2.79 11.90 -17.47
N MET A 314 -1.85 11.06 -17.88
CA MET A 314 -0.98 11.26 -19.06
C MET A 314 -0.97 10.02 -19.94
#